data_AF-A0A7J8BTL7-F1
#
_entry.id   AF-A0A7J8BTL7-F1
#
_cell.length_a   1.000
_cell.length_b   1.000
_cell.length_c   1.000
_cell.angle_alpha   90.00
_cell.angle_beta   90.00
_cell.angle_gamma   90.00
#
_symmetry.space_group_name_H-M   'P 1'
#
loop_
_entity.id
_entity.type
_entity.pdbx_description
1 polymer ?
#
loop_
_entity_poly.entity_id
_entity_poly.type
_entity_poly.pdbx_seq_one_letter_code
_entity_poly.pdbx_strand_id
1 'polypeptide(L)'
;MLDGTITDIIEAQSLSLQPQHIHIYSASWGPEDDGRTVDGPGILTREAFQRGVTKGRGGLGTLFIWASGNGGLHYDDCNCDGYTNSIHTLSVGSTTRQGHVPWYSEACASTLTTTYSSGIVTDPQIVTTDLHHQCTDKHTGTSASAPLAAGMIALALEANPFLTWRDMQHLVVRASRQAQLQAEDWRTNGVGRQVSHHYGYGLLDAGLLVDLARTWLPTQPQKKCAVRVLHTPTPILPSMRVRKKVSACAGRANYIRSLEHVQVQLSLSYSRRGDLEISLTSPMGTRSTLVAIRPLDISGQGYNNWIFMSTHFWDEDPRGLWILGLENKGYYFNTGTLFRYTLLLYGTAEDMTARPTGLQVTSSACVQRDTEGPCQECNGPAHAVGRLCLPRCPPRYFNRTRQAVTAGPGRPATPALPVCSSCHFSCYTCRGSSPLDCTACPPAYTLDERLGSCSRPAPRTGRPQPTATAHPCRQRLGPAQAMALVLALLAVAFGSPLLCSVLSAGCLPPCVSPSSTRGHPSHHPRTICRLQPEDIQLGEPTCALA
;
A
#
# COMPACT_ATOMS: atom_id res chain seq x y z
N MET A 1 -16.77 -4.95 0.28
CA MET A 1 -15.48 -5.36 -0.33
C MET A 1 -15.45 -6.80 -0.80
N LEU A 2 -16.08 -7.76 -0.13
CA LEU A 2 -16.00 -9.18 -0.53
C LEU A 2 -17.35 -9.79 -0.94
N ASP A 3 -18.41 -8.98 -1.00
CA ASP A 3 -19.75 -9.40 -1.41
C ASP A 3 -20.34 -8.33 -2.34
N GLY A 4 -20.59 -8.72 -3.60
CA GLY A 4 -21.06 -7.85 -4.68
C GLY A 4 -19.99 -7.36 -5.66
N THR A 5 -20.43 -6.60 -6.67
CA THR A 5 -19.55 -6.03 -7.70
C THR A 5 -18.57 -5.02 -7.09
N ILE A 6 -17.28 -5.27 -7.26
CA ILE A 6 -16.21 -4.41 -6.75
C ILE A 6 -15.85 -3.37 -7.82
N THR A 7 -15.77 -2.11 -7.39
CA THR A 7 -15.46 -0.96 -8.24
C THR A 7 -14.43 -0.09 -7.54
N ASP A 8 -13.70 0.72 -8.29
CA ASP A 8 -12.67 1.64 -7.77
C ASP A 8 -13.22 2.56 -6.65
N ILE A 9 -14.49 2.97 -6.71
CA ILE A 9 -15.08 3.80 -5.64
C ILE A 9 -15.31 3.00 -4.35
N ILE A 10 -15.73 1.73 -4.43
CA ILE A 10 -15.95 0.87 -3.26
C ILE A 10 -14.62 0.58 -2.56
N GLU A 11 -13.58 0.28 -3.33
CA GLU A 11 -12.22 0.11 -2.82
C GLU A 11 -11.72 1.37 -2.12
N ALA A 12 -11.80 2.53 -2.80
CA ALA A 12 -11.35 3.81 -2.25
C ALA A 12 -12.09 4.20 -0.96
N GLN A 13 -13.40 3.99 -0.90
CA GLN A 13 -14.20 4.24 0.30
C GLN A 13 -13.81 3.32 1.44
N SER A 14 -13.58 2.03 1.14
CA SER A 14 -13.18 1.04 2.14
C SER A 14 -11.83 1.37 2.76
N LEU A 15 -10.85 1.76 1.94
CA LEU A 15 -9.52 2.19 2.40
C LEU A 15 -9.51 3.57 3.07
N SER A 16 -10.59 4.34 2.92
CA SER A 16 -10.75 5.67 3.52
C SER A 16 -11.72 5.68 4.70
N LEU A 17 -12.11 4.52 5.23
CA LEU A 17 -13.11 4.41 6.30
C LEU A 17 -12.54 4.90 7.63
N GLN A 18 -12.96 6.08 8.10
CA GLN A 18 -12.57 6.61 9.42
C GLN A 18 -11.03 6.57 9.69
N PRO A 19 -10.20 7.19 8.84
CA PRO A 19 -8.74 7.05 8.90
C PRO A 19 -8.08 7.73 10.12
N GLN A 20 -8.87 8.46 10.93
CA GLN A 20 -8.42 9.01 12.20
C GLN A 20 -8.69 8.07 13.39
N HIS A 21 -9.57 7.09 13.20
CA HIS A 21 -9.92 6.09 14.21
C HIS A 21 -9.24 4.75 13.91
N ILE A 22 -9.32 4.29 12.66
CA ILE A 22 -8.72 3.03 12.22
C ILE A 22 -7.23 3.24 11.98
N HIS A 23 -6.40 2.46 12.68
CA HIS A 23 -4.95 2.55 12.61
C HIS A 23 -4.37 1.66 11.50
N ILE A 24 -4.90 0.44 11.40
CA ILE A 24 -4.40 -0.65 10.56
C ILE A 24 -5.57 -1.19 9.74
N TYR A 25 -5.36 -1.36 8.45
CA TYR A 25 -6.27 -2.05 7.54
C TYR A 25 -5.58 -3.32 7.10
N SER A 26 -6.26 -4.46 7.22
CA SER A 26 -5.77 -5.74 6.72
C SER A 26 -6.62 -6.16 5.52
N ALA A 27 -5.97 -6.45 4.40
CA ALA A 27 -6.63 -6.80 3.16
C ALA A 27 -5.87 -7.92 2.43
N SER A 28 -6.59 -8.66 1.60
CA SER A 28 -6.06 -9.82 0.87
C SER A 28 -6.81 -10.02 -0.44
N TRP A 29 -7.27 -8.91 -1.02
CA TRP A 29 -7.92 -8.85 -2.32
C TRP A 29 -7.00 -8.09 -3.28
N GLY A 30 -7.17 -8.33 -4.57
CA GLY A 30 -6.35 -7.80 -5.63
C GLY A 30 -6.89 -8.29 -6.98
N PRO A 31 -6.07 -8.23 -8.04
CA PRO A 31 -6.37 -8.90 -9.31
C PRO A 31 -6.52 -10.42 -9.14
N GLU A 32 -6.94 -11.08 -10.20
CA GLU A 32 -7.03 -12.54 -10.21
C GLU A 32 -5.62 -13.17 -10.23
N ASP A 33 -5.37 -14.11 -9.31
CA ASP A 33 -4.09 -14.80 -9.11
C ASP A 33 -3.87 -15.93 -10.15
N ASP A 34 -4.07 -15.62 -11.44
CA ASP A 34 -4.11 -16.60 -12.54
C ASP A 34 -2.76 -16.79 -13.26
N GLY A 35 -1.71 -16.07 -12.86
CA GLY A 35 -0.41 -16.08 -13.53
C GLY A 35 -0.39 -15.34 -14.87
N ARG A 36 -1.42 -14.52 -15.16
CA ARG A 36 -1.59 -13.82 -16.45
C ARG A 36 -1.90 -12.35 -16.26
N THR A 37 -2.71 -12.05 -15.26
CA THR A 37 -3.25 -10.72 -15.01
C THR A 37 -2.14 -9.75 -14.62
N VAL A 38 -2.28 -8.49 -15.05
CA VAL A 38 -1.45 -7.37 -14.63
C VAL A 38 -2.40 -6.21 -14.42
N ASP A 39 -2.75 -5.94 -13.18
CA ASP A 39 -3.73 -4.91 -12.83
C ASP A 39 -3.48 -4.36 -11.43
N GLY A 40 -4.13 -3.26 -11.08
CA GLY A 40 -3.95 -2.64 -9.78
C GLY A 40 -4.96 -1.54 -9.49
N PRO A 41 -4.74 -0.77 -8.42
CA PRO A 41 -5.73 0.18 -7.95
C PRO A 41 -6.04 1.24 -9.01
N GLY A 42 -7.35 1.50 -9.17
CA GLY A 42 -7.85 2.61 -9.95
C GLY A 42 -7.46 3.97 -9.37
N ILE A 43 -7.91 5.04 -10.01
CA ILE A 43 -7.48 6.40 -9.66
C ILE A 43 -7.94 6.78 -8.25
N LEU A 44 -9.18 6.45 -7.89
CA LEU A 44 -9.73 6.78 -6.57
C LEU A 44 -9.02 5.98 -5.49
N THR A 45 -8.73 4.71 -5.74
CA THR A 45 -8.06 3.82 -4.78
C THR A 45 -6.60 4.21 -4.58
N ARG A 46 -5.89 4.61 -5.64
CA ARG A 46 -4.54 5.20 -5.52
C ARG A 46 -4.53 6.47 -4.68
N GLU A 47 -5.52 7.34 -4.88
CA GLU A 47 -5.69 8.53 -4.06
C GLU A 47 -6.05 8.19 -2.61
N ALA A 48 -6.84 7.14 -2.37
CA ALA A 48 -7.18 6.65 -1.03
C ALA A 48 -5.92 6.17 -0.28
N PHE A 49 -5.06 5.36 -0.92
CA PHE A 49 -3.77 4.98 -0.34
C PHE A 49 -2.91 6.20 -0.02
N GLN A 50 -2.74 7.12 -0.96
CA GLN A 50 -1.92 8.32 -0.77
C GLN A 50 -2.48 9.20 0.37
N ARG A 51 -3.80 9.38 0.45
CA ARG A 51 -4.45 10.12 1.55
C ARG A 51 -4.31 9.38 2.87
N GLY A 52 -4.46 8.07 2.90
CA GLY A 52 -4.30 7.24 4.09
C GLY A 52 -2.91 7.41 4.71
N VAL A 53 -1.84 7.21 3.92
CA VAL A 53 -0.46 7.32 4.44
C VAL A 53 -0.04 8.77 4.75
N THR A 54 -0.72 9.79 4.21
CA THR A 54 -0.37 11.20 4.47
C THR A 54 -1.20 11.87 5.56
N LYS A 55 -2.48 11.47 5.71
CA LYS A 55 -3.45 12.13 6.60
C LYS A 55 -4.00 11.22 7.68
N GLY A 56 -3.98 9.90 7.49
CA GLY A 56 -4.46 8.95 8.49
C GLY A 56 -3.67 9.02 9.80
N ARG A 57 -4.29 8.60 10.90
CA ARG A 57 -3.69 8.61 12.25
C ARG A 57 -3.06 9.95 12.63
N GLY A 58 -3.80 11.05 12.49
CA GLY A 58 -3.28 12.40 12.77
C GLY A 58 -2.11 12.82 11.88
N GLY A 59 -1.97 12.21 10.70
CA GLY A 59 -0.86 12.48 9.78
C GLY A 59 0.41 11.66 10.03
N LEU A 60 0.37 10.64 10.90
CA LEU A 60 1.39 9.58 11.02
C LEU A 60 1.29 8.56 9.87
N GLY A 61 0.12 8.47 9.25
CA GLY A 61 -0.17 7.59 8.12
C GLY A 61 -0.82 6.28 8.56
N THR A 62 -1.90 5.94 7.85
CA THR A 62 -2.55 4.64 7.92
C THR A 62 -1.59 3.52 7.53
N LEU A 63 -1.69 2.37 8.22
CA LEU A 63 -0.95 1.15 7.91
C LEU A 63 -1.84 0.21 7.11
N PHE A 64 -1.47 -0.07 5.86
CA PHE A 64 -2.17 -1.01 4.99
C PHE A 64 -1.38 -2.32 4.92
N ILE A 65 -1.89 -3.39 5.50
CA ILE A 65 -1.26 -4.71 5.52
C ILE A 65 -1.93 -5.55 4.44
N TRP A 66 -1.13 -6.12 3.54
CA TRP A 66 -1.63 -6.80 2.36
C TRP A 66 -1.06 -8.21 2.26
N ALA A 67 -1.90 -9.18 1.92
CA ALA A 67 -1.43 -10.50 1.53
C ALA A 67 -0.73 -10.42 0.17
N SER A 68 0.34 -11.20 -0.04
CA SER A 68 1.11 -11.14 -1.27
C SER A 68 0.42 -11.78 -2.48
N GLY A 69 -0.55 -12.68 -2.29
CA GLY A 69 -1.27 -13.39 -3.36
C GLY A 69 -1.25 -14.92 -3.21
N ASN A 70 -2.11 -15.64 -3.91
CA ASN A 70 -2.28 -17.11 -3.84
C ASN A 70 -2.02 -17.84 -5.19
N GLY A 71 -1.41 -17.18 -6.16
CA GLY A 71 -1.17 -17.65 -7.53
C GLY A 71 0.05 -18.54 -7.72
N GLY A 72 0.66 -19.08 -6.66
CA GLY A 72 1.89 -19.87 -6.73
C GLY A 72 1.82 -21.07 -7.70
N LEU A 73 0.71 -21.82 -7.71
CA LEU A 73 0.50 -22.93 -8.66
C LEU A 73 0.30 -22.47 -10.11
N HIS A 74 -0.04 -21.20 -10.30
CA HIS A 74 -0.18 -20.58 -11.61
C HIS A 74 1.10 -19.85 -12.05
N TYR A 75 2.17 -19.97 -11.27
CA TYR A 75 3.45 -19.28 -11.49
C TYR A 75 3.26 -17.76 -11.58
N ASP A 76 2.39 -17.21 -10.74
CA ASP A 76 2.18 -15.77 -10.68
C ASP A 76 3.32 -15.06 -9.95
N ASP A 77 3.42 -13.74 -10.19
CA ASP A 77 4.38 -12.86 -9.56
C ASP A 77 3.66 -11.63 -9.03
N CYS A 78 3.72 -11.45 -7.71
CA CYS A 78 2.98 -10.41 -7.04
C CYS A 78 3.38 -8.97 -7.42
N ASN A 79 4.49 -8.75 -8.15
CA ASN A 79 4.73 -7.44 -8.77
C ASN A 79 3.82 -7.13 -9.97
N CYS A 80 3.01 -8.08 -10.43
CA CYS A 80 1.91 -7.90 -11.37
C CYS A 80 0.59 -7.51 -10.70
N ASP A 81 0.51 -7.59 -9.37
CA ASP A 81 -0.56 -7.01 -8.56
C ASP A 81 -0.15 -5.60 -8.07
N GLY A 82 -0.84 -4.56 -8.53
CA GLY A 82 -0.55 -3.17 -8.16
C GLY A 82 -0.94 -2.76 -6.72
N TYR A 83 -1.64 -3.61 -5.96
CA TYR A 83 -1.97 -3.38 -4.55
C TYR A 83 -0.82 -3.82 -3.66
N THR A 84 -0.37 -5.07 -3.78
CA THR A 84 0.78 -5.63 -3.03
C THR A 84 2.11 -4.96 -3.42
N ASN A 85 2.27 -4.55 -4.68
CA ASN A 85 3.45 -3.85 -5.21
C ASN A 85 3.48 -2.34 -4.90
N SER A 86 2.46 -1.81 -4.21
CA SER A 86 2.42 -0.41 -3.78
C SER A 86 3.43 -0.16 -2.66
N ILE A 87 4.11 1.00 -2.67
CA ILE A 87 4.97 1.39 -1.54
C ILE A 87 4.16 1.67 -0.26
N HIS A 88 2.85 1.93 -0.41
CA HIS A 88 1.97 2.29 0.69
C HIS A 88 1.41 1.07 1.42
N THR A 89 1.54 -0.14 0.86
CA THR A 89 1.15 -1.39 1.49
C THR A 89 2.38 -2.06 2.10
N LEU A 90 2.17 -2.80 3.18
CA LEU A 90 3.12 -3.72 3.77
C LEU A 90 2.70 -5.11 3.33
N SER A 91 3.36 -5.61 2.29
CA SER A 91 3.08 -6.92 1.70
C SER A 91 3.67 -8.05 2.54
N VAL A 92 2.85 -9.07 2.80
CA VAL A 92 3.12 -10.20 3.70
C VAL A 92 2.97 -11.52 2.94
N GLY A 93 4.05 -12.29 2.86
CA GLY A 93 4.07 -13.65 2.36
C GLY A 93 3.71 -14.69 3.42
N SER A 94 3.72 -15.97 3.03
CA SER A 94 3.41 -17.09 3.92
C SER A 94 4.55 -18.10 4.03
N THR A 95 4.61 -18.78 5.17
CA THR A 95 5.40 -19.99 5.35
C THR A 95 4.59 -21.08 6.03
N THR A 96 4.93 -22.35 5.76
CA THR A 96 4.37 -23.48 6.50
C THR A 96 4.98 -23.58 7.90
N ARG A 97 4.41 -24.42 8.76
CA ARG A 97 4.94 -24.69 10.10
C ARG A 97 6.42 -25.07 10.10
N GLN A 98 6.85 -25.84 9.09
CA GLN A 98 8.22 -26.35 8.95
C GLN A 98 9.16 -25.37 8.24
N GLY A 99 8.68 -24.18 7.88
CA GLY A 99 9.49 -23.16 7.21
C GLY A 99 9.62 -23.35 5.70
N HIS A 100 8.73 -24.12 5.06
CA HIS A 100 8.72 -24.28 3.61
C HIS A 100 7.86 -23.22 2.93
N VAL A 101 8.14 -22.99 1.64
CA VAL A 101 7.32 -22.11 0.78
C VAL A 101 6.01 -22.85 0.48
N PRO A 102 4.84 -22.33 0.86
CA PRO A 102 3.56 -22.95 0.55
C PRO A 102 3.28 -22.94 -0.96
N TRP A 103 2.55 -23.94 -1.45
CA TRP A 103 2.25 -24.12 -2.88
C TRP A 103 1.51 -22.94 -3.54
N TYR A 104 0.75 -22.16 -2.76
CA TYR A 104 0.02 -20.99 -3.23
C TYR A 104 0.84 -19.70 -3.18
N SER A 105 1.98 -19.67 -2.47
CA SER A 105 2.69 -18.41 -2.23
C SER A 105 3.31 -17.86 -3.51
N GLU A 106 3.03 -16.59 -3.80
CA GLU A 106 3.69 -15.84 -4.87
C GLU A 106 5.02 -15.27 -4.40
N ALA A 107 6.03 -15.32 -5.25
CA ALA A 107 7.31 -14.68 -5.02
C ALA A 107 7.37 -13.35 -5.76
N CYS A 108 7.78 -12.28 -5.09
CA CYS A 108 8.08 -11.01 -5.76
C CYS A 108 8.97 -10.12 -4.89
N ALA A 109 9.60 -9.15 -5.54
CA ALA A 109 10.50 -8.22 -4.87
C ALA A 109 9.82 -7.20 -3.94
N SER A 110 8.49 -7.07 -4.00
CA SER A 110 7.73 -6.13 -3.17
C SER A 110 7.35 -6.68 -1.79
N THR A 111 7.38 -8.00 -1.59
CA THR A 111 7.14 -8.65 -0.30
C THR A 111 8.13 -8.13 0.75
N LEU A 112 7.62 -7.71 1.91
CA LEU A 112 8.47 -7.14 2.98
C LEU A 112 8.82 -8.17 4.05
N THR A 113 7.86 -9.02 4.41
CA THR A 113 7.99 -9.98 5.52
C THR A 113 7.08 -11.20 5.31
N THR A 114 7.16 -12.15 6.22
CA THR A 114 6.41 -13.40 6.21
C THR A 114 5.82 -13.69 7.59
N THR A 115 4.64 -14.29 7.62
CA THR A 115 4.07 -14.94 8.81
C THR A 115 3.62 -16.36 8.47
N TYR A 116 3.31 -17.16 9.50
CA TYR A 116 2.80 -18.51 9.30
C TYR A 116 1.44 -18.52 8.61
N SER A 117 1.19 -19.59 7.87
CA SER A 117 -0.14 -19.96 7.37
C SER A 117 -0.19 -21.48 7.18
N SER A 118 -1.12 -21.96 6.36
CA SER A 118 -1.27 -23.35 5.94
C SER A 118 -0.12 -23.86 5.08
N GLY A 119 -0.04 -25.19 4.95
CA GLY A 119 0.89 -25.86 4.05
C GLY A 119 0.20 -26.98 3.27
N ILE A 120 0.80 -28.16 3.27
CA ILE A 120 0.16 -29.37 2.73
C ILE A 120 -0.96 -29.85 3.68
N VAL A 121 -1.82 -30.76 3.23
CA VAL A 121 -3.01 -31.21 3.98
C VAL A 121 -2.69 -31.72 5.39
N THR A 122 -1.50 -32.27 5.60
CA THR A 122 -1.05 -32.78 6.91
C THR A 122 -0.52 -31.69 7.85
N ASP A 123 -0.26 -30.48 7.35
CA ASP A 123 0.22 -29.38 8.16
C ASP A 123 -0.92 -28.73 8.95
N PRO A 124 -0.68 -28.32 10.21
CA PRO A 124 -1.62 -27.46 10.91
C PRO A 124 -1.89 -26.18 10.12
N GLN A 125 -3.14 -25.73 10.15
CA GLN A 125 -3.58 -24.49 9.49
C GLN A 125 -3.87 -23.43 10.55
N ILE A 126 -4.44 -22.28 10.15
CA ILE A 126 -4.72 -21.19 11.07
C ILE A 126 -6.05 -21.45 11.80
N VAL A 127 -5.99 -21.39 13.13
CA VAL A 127 -7.15 -21.50 14.02
C VAL A 127 -7.70 -20.12 14.31
N THR A 128 -8.99 -19.90 14.04
CA THR A 128 -9.64 -18.60 14.23
C THR A 128 -11.16 -18.74 14.33
N THR A 129 -11.86 -17.64 14.62
CA THR A 129 -13.32 -17.55 14.57
C THR A 129 -13.86 -17.71 13.15
N ASP A 130 -15.05 -18.30 13.02
CA ASP A 130 -15.74 -18.50 11.75
C ASP A 130 -17.20 -18.00 11.82
N LEU A 131 -17.86 -17.93 10.68
CA LEU A 131 -19.26 -17.55 10.56
C LEU A 131 -20.17 -18.42 11.45
N HIS A 132 -21.34 -17.88 11.78
CA HIS A 132 -22.34 -18.58 12.59
C HIS A 132 -21.83 -19.00 13.98
N HIS A 133 -20.98 -18.17 14.59
CA HIS A 133 -20.39 -18.38 15.93
C HIS A 133 -19.57 -19.67 16.05
N GLN A 134 -18.91 -20.07 14.96
CA GLN A 134 -18.08 -21.27 14.92
C GLN A 134 -16.60 -20.94 15.13
N CYS A 135 -15.80 -21.99 15.29
CA CYS A 135 -14.34 -21.95 15.23
C CYS A 135 -13.89 -22.78 14.04
N THR A 136 -12.91 -22.30 13.30
CA THR A 136 -12.28 -23.05 12.21
C THR A 136 -10.82 -23.29 12.53
N ASP A 137 -10.35 -24.51 12.27
CA ASP A 137 -8.95 -24.89 12.24
C ASP A 137 -8.44 -25.05 10.80
N LYS A 138 -9.19 -24.51 9.83
CA LYS A 138 -8.97 -24.70 8.39
C LYS A 138 -8.78 -23.41 7.61
N HIS A 139 -8.39 -22.32 8.25
CA HIS A 139 -8.11 -21.08 7.52
C HIS A 139 -6.74 -21.15 6.84
N THR A 140 -6.70 -20.85 5.54
CA THR A 140 -5.53 -21.08 4.65
C THR A 140 -5.16 -19.85 3.82
N GLY A 141 -4.03 -19.95 3.10
CA GLY A 141 -3.61 -18.96 2.10
C GLY A 141 -2.81 -17.79 2.68
N THR A 142 -2.27 -16.94 1.83
CA THR A 142 -1.62 -15.68 2.24
C THR A 142 -2.59 -14.72 2.92
N SER A 143 -3.89 -14.89 2.65
CA SER A 143 -4.99 -14.19 3.32
C SER A 143 -5.05 -14.43 4.82
N ALA A 144 -4.52 -15.55 5.32
CA ALA A 144 -4.40 -15.82 6.75
C ALA A 144 -3.11 -15.23 7.37
N SER A 145 -2.08 -14.97 6.55
CA SER A 145 -0.80 -14.39 7.00
C SER A 145 -0.89 -12.89 7.26
N ALA A 146 -1.59 -12.13 6.40
CA ALA A 146 -1.71 -10.68 6.54
C ALA A 146 -2.40 -10.24 7.87
N PRO A 147 -3.47 -10.89 8.35
CA PRO A 147 -4.07 -10.59 9.66
C PRO A 147 -3.13 -10.85 10.84
N LEU A 148 -2.30 -11.89 10.79
CA LEU A 148 -1.31 -12.16 11.83
C LEU A 148 -0.28 -11.02 11.91
N ALA A 149 0.24 -10.58 10.76
CA ALA A 149 1.14 -9.43 10.71
C ALA A 149 0.47 -8.15 11.22
N ALA A 150 -0.80 -7.92 10.87
CA ALA A 150 -1.58 -6.79 11.37
C ALA A 150 -1.71 -6.81 12.91
N GLY A 151 -1.95 -7.98 13.52
CA GLY A 151 -1.97 -8.14 14.98
C GLY A 151 -0.62 -7.84 15.62
N MET A 152 0.48 -8.33 15.06
CA MET A 152 1.84 -8.06 15.56
C MET A 152 2.21 -6.57 15.45
N ILE A 153 1.78 -5.92 14.37
CA ILE A 153 1.94 -4.47 14.15
C ILE A 153 1.11 -3.67 15.16
N ALA A 154 -0.09 -4.14 15.53
CA ALA A 154 -0.89 -3.51 16.59
C ALA A 154 -0.16 -3.52 17.93
N LEU A 155 0.51 -4.62 18.29
CA LEU A 155 1.35 -4.69 19.50
C LEU A 155 2.50 -3.66 19.48
N ALA A 156 3.15 -3.48 18.32
CA ALA A 156 4.18 -2.45 18.18
C ALA A 156 3.63 -1.02 18.28
N LEU A 157 2.42 -0.77 17.75
CA LEU A 157 1.75 0.53 17.92
C LEU A 157 1.33 0.79 19.36
N GLU A 158 0.94 -0.24 20.11
CA GLU A 158 0.67 -0.10 21.54
C GLU A 158 1.94 0.33 22.28
N ALA A 159 3.08 -0.28 21.94
CA ALA A 159 4.37 0.08 22.52
C ALA A 159 4.84 1.48 22.11
N ASN A 160 4.55 1.91 20.88
CA ASN A 160 4.86 3.24 20.39
C ASN A 160 3.78 3.75 19.40
N PRO A 161 2.81 4.55 19.87
CA PRO A 161 1.70 5.01 19.03
C PRO A 161 2.11 6.08 18.01
N PHE A 162 3.33 6.63 18.10
CA PHE A 162 3.85 7.68 17.23
C PHE A 162 4.63 7.16 16.03
N LEU A 163 4.70 5.83 15.84
CA LEU A 163 5.30 5.24 14.65
C LEU A 163 4.51 5.65 13.40
N THR A 164 5.21 6.22 12.43
CA THR A 164 4.66 6.52 11.11
C THR A 164 4.50 5.24 10.30
N TRP A 165 3.77 5.31 9.18
CA TRP A 165 3.64 4.19 8.25
C TRP A 165 5.00 3.67 7.73
N ARG A 166 5.97 4.57 7.53
CA ARG A 166 7.34 4.23 7.13
C ARG A 166 8.15 3.64 8.27
N ASP A 167 8.04 4.21 9.47
CA ASP A 167 8.73 3.68 10.65
C ASP A 167 8.35 2.21 10.85
N MET A 168 7.07 1.87 10.71
CA MET A 168 6.62 0.48 10.82
C MET A 168 7.28 -0.44 9.78
N GLN A 169 7.41 -0.01 8.52
CA GLN A 169 8.10 -0.80 7.50
C GLN A 169 9.60 -0.96 7.83
N HIS A 170 10.27 0.10 8.29
CA HIS A 170 11.67 0.01 8.76
C HIS A 170 11.84 -0.97 9.91
N LEU A 171 10.89 -0.99 10.85
CA LEU A 171 10.88 -1.91 11.97
C LEU A 171 10.67 -3.35 11.51
N VAL A 172 9.71 -3.59 10.62
CA VAL A 172 9.46 -4.92 10.05
C VAL A 172 10.67 -5.47 9.32
N VAL A 173 11.38 -4.66 8.52
CA VAL A 173 12.66 -5.06 7.87
C VAL A 173 13.70 -5.53 8.90
N ARG A 174 13.73 -4.92 10.09
CA ARG A 174 14.70 -5.21 11.15
C ARG A 174 14.24 -6.31 12.12
N ALA A 175 12.93 -6.49 12.27
CA ALA A 175 12.32 -7.49 13.13
C ALA A 175 12.11 -8.84 12.43
N SER A 176 12.18 -8.86 11.10
CA SER A 176 12.09 -10.09 10.31
C SER A 176 13.42 -10.84 10.33
N ARG A 177 13.34 -12.18 10.42
CA ARG A 177 14.52 -13.05 10.47
C ARG A 177 14.35 -14.22 9.52
N GLN A 178 15.44 -14.62 8.86
CA GLN A 178 15.46 -15.86 8.07
C GLN A 178 15.02 -17.07 8.92
N ALA A 179 15.39 -17.13 10.21
CA ALA A 179 14.97 -18.17 11.15
C ALA A 179 15.10 -19.58 10.54
N GLN A 180 14.01 -20.35 10.52
CA GLN A 180 13.94 -21.71 9.95
C GLN A 180 13.38 -21.74 8.51
N LEU A 181 13.29 -20.59 7.85
CA LEU A 181 12.72 -20.47 6.51
C LEU A 181 13.67 -21.01 5.45
N GLN A 182 13.14 -21.87 4.58
CA GLN A 182 13.85 -22.56 3.53
C GLN A 182 13.43 -22.01 2.17
N ALA A 183 14.39 -21.40 1.47
CA ALA A 183 14.27 -20.94 0.09
C ALA A 183 15.65 -20.92 -0.57
N GLU A 184 15.74 -21.24 -1.86
CA GLU A 184 17.02 -21.27 -2.59
C GLU A 184 17.51 -19.88 -3.01
N ASP A 185 16.61 -18.89 -2.98
CA ASP A 185 16.84 -17.54 -3.47
C ASP A 185 17.29 -16.55 -2.39
N TRP A 186 17.55 -17.00 -1.16
CA TRP A 186 18.13 -16.15 -0.10
C TRP A 186 19.43 -15.51 -0.59
N ARG A 187 19.49 -14.19 -0.57
CA ARG A 187 20.68 -13.41 -0.90
C ARG A 187 20.91 -12.34 0.16
N THR A 188 22.19 -12.05 0.40
CA THR A 188 22.58 -10.93 1.25
C THR A 188 22.59 -9.65 0.41
N ASN A 189 21.86 -8.62 0.85
CA ASN A 189 21.86 -7.33 0.19
C ASN A 189 23.11 -6.49 0.56
N GLY A 190 23.23 -5.27 0.00
CA GLY A 190 24.42 -4.43 0.11
C GLY A 190 24.76 -3.99 1.54
N VAL A 191 23.80 -4.06 2.46
CA VAL A 191 23.96 -3.70 3.88
C VAL A 191 23.98 -4.92 4.80
N GLY A 192 24.12 -6.13 4.24
CA GLY A 192 24.33 -7.36 5.03
C GLY A 192 23.05 -8.07 5.48
N ARG A 193 21.87 -7.71 4.95
CA ARG A 193 20.60 -8.38 5.31
C ARG A 193 20.23 -9.49 4.35
N GLN A 194 19.74 -10.60 4.90
CA GLN A 194 19.17 -11.69 4.11
C GLN A 194 17.80 -11.27 3.57
N VAL A 195 17.59 -11.48 2.28
CA VAL A 195 16.32 -11.21 1.58
C VAL A 195 16.01 -12.33 0.59
N SER A 196 14.73 -12.66 0.44
CA SER A 196 14.17 -13.64 -0.50
C SER A 196 12.92 -13.05 -1.15
N HIS A 197 12.67 -13.37 -2.42
CA HIS A 197 11.42 -12.96 -3.10
C HIS A 197 10.22 -13.73 -2.56
N HIS A 198 10.42 -14.92 -1.96
CA HIS A 198 9.35 -15.66 -1.28
C HIS A 198 9.04 -15.08 0.10
N TYR A 199 10.08 -14.65 0.83
CA TYR A 199 9.93 -14.34 2.26
C TYR A 199 10.15 -12.87 2.65
N GLY A 200 10.50 -12.00 1.70
CA GLY A 200 11.01 -10.67 1.98
C GLY A 200 12.23 -10.76 2.91
N TYR A 201 12.20 -10.03 4.02
CA TYR A 201 13.24 -10.07 5.06
C TYR A 201 13.10 -11.25 6.05
N GLY A 202 12.10 -12.12 5.87
CA GLY A 202 11.91 -13.34 6.63
C GLY A 202 10.71 -13.31 7.57
N LEU A 203 10.72 -14.21 8.56
CA LEU A 203 9.62 -14.41 9.50
C LEU A 203 9.58 -13.25 10.50
N LEU A 204 8.44 -12.58 10.61
CA LEU A 204 8.26 -11.49 11.55
C LEU A 204 8.36 -12.00 13.00
N ASP A 205 9.12 -11.30 13.84
CA ASP A 205 9.18 -11.55 15.29
C ASP A 205 8.45 -10.41 16.02
N ALA A 206 7.36 -10.74 16.73
CA ALA A 206 6.57 -9.76 17.47
C ALA A 206 7.33 -9.15 18.65
N GLY A 207 8.11 -9.96 19.39
CA GLY A 207 8.87 -9.49 20.54
C GLY A 207 9.95 -8.50 20.09
N LEU A 208 10.71 -8.87 19.08
CA LEU A 208 11.72 -7.99 18.49
C LEU A 208 11.09 -6.73 17.88
N LEU A 209 9.95 -6.85 17.21
CA LEU A 209 9.21 -5.72 16.64
C LEU A 209 8.80 -4.71 17.73
N VAL A 210 8.27 -5.19 18.85
CA VAL A 210 7.88 -4.37 20.01
C VAL A 210 9.09 -3.72 20.69
N ASP A 211 10.19 -4.46 20.87
CA ASP A 211 11.39 -3.92 21.49
C ASP A 211 12.07 -2.85 20.62
N LEU A 212 12.11 -3.06 19.30
CA LEU A 212 12.56 -2.03 18.37
C LEU A 212 11.62 -0.82 18.39
N ALA A 213 10.30 -1.00 18.44
CA ALA A 213 9.34 0.09 18.51
C ALA A 213 9.56 1.02 19.72
N ARG A 214 9.91 0.48 20.89
CA ARG A 214 10.22 1.26 22.11
C ARG A 214 11.49 2.10 22.00
N THR A 215 12.42 1.71 21.13
CA THR A 215 13.72 2.36 20.94
C THR A 215 13.83 3.10 19.61
N TRP A 216 12.76 3.10 18.81
CA TRP A 216 12.80 3.64 17.46
C TRP A 216 12.82 5.16 17.47
N LEU A 217 13.85 5.72 16.84
CA LEU A 217 13.91 7.14 16.49
C LEU A 217 13.04 7.38 15.25
N PRO A 218 12.13 8.35 15.23
CA PRO A 218 11.32 8.63 14.05
C PRO A 218 12.18 8.96 12.81
N THR A 219 11.85 8.40 11.65
CA THR A 219 12.56 8.65 10.40
C THR A 219 12.32 10.07 9.88
N GLN A 220 13.32 10.62 9.18
CA GLN A 220 13.16 11.90 8.47
C GLN A 220 12.09 11.81 7.39
N PRO A 221 11.55 12.96 6.94
CA PRO A 221 10.60 13.01 5.83
C PRO A 221 11.12 12.26 4.60
N GLN A 222 10.25 11.46 3.99
CA GLN A 222 10.57 10.71 2.79
C GLN A 222 11.00 11.62 1.65
N LYS A 223 12.06 11.23 0.95
CA LYS A 223 12.54 11.86 -0.28
C LYS A 223 12.23 10.97 -1.47
N LYS A 224 11.98 11.59 -2.62
CA LYS A 224 11.77 10.92 -3.91
C LYS A 224 12.73 11.47 -4.95
N CYS A 225 13.60 10.62 -5.50
CA CYS A 225 14.49 10.95 -6.60
C CYS A 225 14.07 10.19 -7.86
N ALA A 226 13.72 10.92 -8.92
CA ALA A 226 13.32 10.33 -10.20
C ALA A 226 14.45 10.46 -11.24
N VAL A 227 14.91 9.34 -11.76
CA VAL A 227 15.97 9.25 -12.78
C VAL A 227 15.39 8.68 -14.06
N ARG A 228 15.26 9.53 -15.08
CA ARG A 228 14.85 9.08 -16.41
C ARG A 228 16.06 8.50 -17.13
N VAL A 229 15.97 7.23 -17.53
CA VAL A 229 17.10 6.49 -18.10
C VAL A 229 17.03 6.46 -19.62
N LEU A 230 15.85 6.14 -20.16
CA LEU A 230 15.65 5.90 -21.59
C LEU A 230 14.37 6.59 -22.08
N HIS A 231 14.49 7.26 -23.24
CA HIS A 231 13.39 7.96 -23.92
C HIS A 231 13.27 7.59 -25.42
N THR A 232 14.25 6.87 -25.96
CA THR A 232 14.28 6.45 -27.37
C THR A 232 13.86 4.99 -27.44
N PRO A 233 12.83 4.64 -28.24
CA PRO A 233 12.43 3.26 -28.44
C PRO A 233 13.62 2.38 -28.81
N THR A 234 13.86 1.33 -28.02
CA THR A 234 15.02 0.44 -28.19
C THR A 234 14.53 -1.00 -28.30
N PRO A 235 14.90 -1.74 -29.36
CA PRO A 235 14.56 -3.16 -29.48
C PRO A 235 15.10 -3.96 -28.30
N ILE A 236 14.28 -4.85 -27.74
CA ILE A 236 14.69 -5.75 -26.67
C ILE A 236 15.45 -6.92 -27.31
N LEU A 237 16.72 -7.05 -26.96
CA LEU A 237 17.56 -8.18 -27.34
C LEU A 237 17.27 -9.40 -26.44
N PRO A 238 17.61 -10.64 -26.86
CA PRO A 238 17.40 -11.84 -26.04
C PRO A 238 17.99 -11.74 -24.62
N SER A 239 19.14 -11.07 -24.48
CA SER A 239 19.68 -10.66 -23.19
C SER A 239 20.16 -9.22 -23.32
N MET A 240 19.45 -8.29 -22.67
CA MET A 240 19.71 -6.85 -22.72
C MET A 240 20.02 -6.32 -21.32
N ARG A 241 21.04 -5.47 -21.20
CA ARG A 241 21.40 -4.78 -19.95
C ARG A 241 21.46 -3.27 -20.17
N VAL A 242 20.55 -2.54 -19.54
CA VAL A 242 20.54 -1.06 -19.56
C VAL A 242 21.26 -0.55 -18.32
N ARG A 243 22.41 0.09 -18.54
CA ARG A 243 23.29 0.60 -17.48
C ARG A 243 23.10 2.10 -17.29
N LYS A 244 22.98 2.56 -16.03
CA LYS A 244 22.88 3.98 -15.70
C LYS A 244 23.69 4.30 -14.44
N LYS A 245 24.64 5.23 -14.54
CA LYS A 245 25.26 5.85 -13.36
C LYS A 245 24.31 6.89 -12.75
N VAL A 246 24.01 6.76 -11.47
CA VAL A 246 23.01 7.52 -10.72
C VAL A 246 23.70 8.26 -9.57
N SER A 247 23.41 9.54 -9.40
CA SER A 247 23.89 10.37 -8.29
C SER A 247 22.92 10.46 -7.12
N ALA A 248 21.76 9.79 -7.20
CA ALA A 248 20.69 9.82 -6.21
C ALA A 248 20.25 11.24 -5.81
N CYS A 249 20.20 12.14 -6.79
CA CYS A 249 19.85 13.55 -6.59
C CYS A 249 20.81 14.30 -5.64
N ALA A 250 22.08 13.91 -5.59
CA ALA A 250 23.12 14.63 -4.84
C ALA A 250 23.12 16.14 -5.15
N GLY A 251 23.28 16.95 -4.10
CA GLY A 251 23.24 18.40 -4.17
C GLY A 251 21.84 19.02 -4.31
N ARG A 252 20.77 18.22 -4.19
CA ARG A 252 19.37 18.70 -4.24
C ARG A 252 18.61 18.35 -2.96
N ALA A 253 17.50 19.04 -2.71
CA ALA A 253 16.63 18.82 -1.54
C ALA A 253 16.02 17.40 -1.46
N ASN A 254 16.01 16.66 -2.58
CA ASN A 254 15.54 15.28 -2.68
C ASN A 254 16.68 14.26 -2.79
N TYR A 255 17.87 14.60 -2.28
CA TYR A 255 18.99 13.67 -2.12
C TYR A 255 18.61 12.48 -1.24
N ILE A 256 19.06 11.29 -1.63
CA ILE A 256 18.85 10.04 -0.88
C ILE A 256 20.22 9.41 -0.60
N ARG A 257 20.45 9.09 0.68
CA ARG A 257 21.62 8.38 1.20
C ARG A 257 21.30 6.93 1.53
N SER A 258 20.14 6.66 2.13
CA SER A 258 19.67 5.32 2.45
C SER A 258 18.32 5.07 1.79
N LEU A 259 18.23 3.99 1.02
CA LEU A 259 17.02 3.59 0.31
C LEU A 259 15.94 3.02 1.23
N GLU A 260 14.69 3.22 0.82
CA GLU A 260 13.51 2.48 1.28
C GLU A 260 13.02 1.64 0.11
N HIS A 261 12.06 2.16 -0.66
CA HIS A 261 11.54 1.51 -1.86
C HIS A 261 12.31 1.93 -3.12
N VAL A 262 12.48 0.97 -4.03
CA VAL A 262 12.96 1.24 -5.40
C VAL A 262 11.89 0.82 -6.38
N GLN A 263 11.51 1.74 -7.27
CA GLN A 263 10.50 1.50 -8.30
C GLN A 263 11.11 1.63 -9.69
N VAL A 264 10.73 0.73 -10.59
CA VAL A 264 11.12 0.71 -12.01
C VAL A 264 9.86 0.86 -12.85
N GLN A 265 9.69 2.07 -13.39
CA GLN A 265 8.57 2.40 -14.26
C GLN A 265 8.94 2.13 -15.72
N LEU A 266 8.24 1.17 -16.33
CA LEU A 266 8.49 0.70 -17.70
C LEU A 266 7.29 0.89 -18.61
N SER A 267 7.58 1.31 -19.83
CA SER A 267 6.67 1.16 -20.97
C SER A 267 7.38 0.33 -22.03
N LEU A 268 6.89 -0.87 -22.31
CA LEU A 268 7.45 -1.78 -23.30
C LEU A 268 6.37 -2.62 -23.98
N SER A 269 6.59 -3.00 -25.23
CA SER A 269 5.85 -4.06 -25.90
C SER A 269 6.68 -5.35 -25.92
N TYR A 270 6.01 -6.49 -25.88
CA TYR A 270 6.65 -7.79 -26.02
C TYR A 270 5.65 -8.80 -26.56
N SER A 271 6.08 -9.63 -27.52
CA SER A 271 5.24 -10.61 -28.22
C SER A 271 4.60 -11.66 -27.29
N ARG A 272 5.29 -12.07 -26.23
CA ARG A 272 4.77 -12.95 -25.18
C ARG A 272 5.29 -12.51 -23.81
N ARG A 273 4.50 -11.70 -23.11
CA ARG A 273 4.92 -11.00 -21.88
C ARG A 273 5.48 -11.91 -20.79
N GLY A 274 4.88 -13.09 -20.58
CA GLY A 274 5.30 -14.06 -19.57
C GLY A 274 6.69 -14.68 -19.77
N ASP A 275 7.30 -14.51 -20.94
CA ASP A 275 8.65 -15.01 -21.23
C ASP A 275 9.77 -14.03 -20.86
N LEU A 276 9.41 -12.81 -20.49
CA LEU A 276 10.38 -11.75 -20.21
C LEU A 276 10.66 -11.67 -18.71
N GLU A 277 11.84 -12.13 -18.29
CA GLU A 277 12.34 -11.87 -16.93
C GLU A 277 12.92 -10.45 -16.87
N ILE A 278 12.52 -9.68 -15.87
CA ILE A 278 13.05 -8.33 -15.62
C ILE A 278 13.73 -8.33 -14.26
N SER A 279 14.96 -7.83 -14.20
CA SER A 279 15.73 -7.72 -12.95
C SER A 279 16.42 -6.38 -12.82
N LEU A 280 16.71 -5.98 -11.59
CA LEU A 280 17.44 -4.77 -11.26
C LEU A 280 18.62 -5.09 -10.36
N THR A 281 19.80 -4.54 -10.69
CA THR A 281 20.99 -4.62 -9.84
C THR A 281 21.37 -3.24 -9.33
N SER A 282 21.56 -3.13 -8.01
CA SER A 282 21.97 -1.89 -7.34
C SER A 282 23.49 -1.67 -7.43
N PRO A 283 23.97 -0.45 -7.13
CA PRO A 283 25.41 -0.16 -7.08
C PRO A 283 26.18 -0.99 -6.06
N MET A 284 25.51 -1.48 -5.01
CA MET A 284 26.12 -2.32 -3.97
C MET A 284 26.11 -3.81 -4.34
N GLY A 285 25.62 -4.19 -5.52
CA GLY A 285 25.69 -5.54 -6.06
C GLY A 285 24.45 -6.41 -5.81
N THR A 286 23.47 -5.93 -5.04
CA THR A 286 22.20 -6.63 -4.83
C THR A 286 21.47 -6.77 -6.15
N ARG A 287 21.01 -7.98 -6.48
CA ARG A 287 20.15 -8.25 -7.65
C ARG A 287 18.76 -8.64 -7.15
N SER A 288 17.73 -7.97 -7.66
CA SER A 288 16.32 -8.26 -7.38
C SER A 288 15.60 -8.55 -8.69
N THR A 289 14.89 -9.67 -8.75
CA THR A 289 14.01 -10.03 -9.85
C THR A 289 12.71 -9.26 -9.68
N LEU A 290 12.43 -8.36 -10.62
CA LEU A 290 11.25 -7.49 -10.59
C LEU A 290 10.01 -8.19 -11.12
N VAL A 291 10.17 -9.07 -12.11
CA VAL A 291 9.15 -10.04 -12.51
C VAL A 291 9.85 -11.28 -13.05
N ALA A 292 9.46 -12.44 -12.53
CA ALA A 292 9.91 -13.75 -12.99
C ALA A 292 9.19 -14.16 -14.28
N ILE A 293 9.53 -15.33 -14.80
CA ILE A 293 8.75 -15.94 -15.89
C ILE A 293 7.34 -16.30 -15.39
N ARG A 294 6.34 -16.03 -16.22
CA ARG A 294 4.94 -16.40 -15.96
C ARG A 294 4.41 -17.21 -17.14
N PRO A 295 4.60 -18.54 -17.15
CA PRO A 295 4.31 -19.39 -18.32
C PRO A 295 2.87 -19.31 -18.84
N LEU A 296 1.91 -18.88 -18.03
CA LEU A 296 0.51 -18.74 -18.45
C LEU A 296 0.21 -17.38 -19.11
N ASP A 297 1.07 -16.38 -18.92
CA ASP A 297 0.92 -15.02 -19.47
C ASP A 297 1.36 -14.97 -20.95
N ILE A 298 0.42 -15.31 -21.84
CA ILE A 298 0.64 -15.26 -23.29
C ILE A 298 0.36 -13.88 -23.92
N SER A 299 0.20 -12.84 -23.11
CA SER A 299 -0.22 -11.52 -23.58
C SER A 299 0.84 -10.85 -24.48
N GLY A 300 0.41 -10.29 -25.60
CA GLY A 300 1.23 -9.44 -26.47
C GLY A 300 1.24 -7.95 -26.09
N GLN A 301 0.53 -7.56 -25.01
CA GLN A 301 0.34 -6.15 -24.63
C GLN A 301 1.58 -5.53 -23.97
N GLY A 302 2.53 -6.34 -23.51
CA GLY A 302 3.68 -5.87 -22.73
C GLY A 302 3.27 -5.16 -21.43
N TYR A 303 4.04 -4.14 -21.04
CA TYR A 303 3.79 -3.33 -19.86
C TYR A 303 3.61 -1.87 -20.25
N ASN A 304 2.47 -1.27 -19.92
CA ASN A 304 2.20 0.13 -20.24
C ASN A 304 2.32 1.02 -19.00
N ASN A 305 3.45 1.70 -18.86
CA ASN A 305 3.72 2.60 -17.73
C ASN A 305 3.56 1.88 -16.37
N TRP A 306 3.80 0.57 -16.37
CA TRP A 306 3.74 -0.28 -15.19
C TRP A 306 4.92 0.03 -14.27
N ILE A 307 4.70 -0.09 -12.97
CA ILE A 307 5.70 0.23 -11.96
C ILE A 307 5.99 -1.05 -11.19
N PHE A 308 7.14 -1.65 -11.41
CA PHE A 308 7.65 -2.71 -10.54
C PHE A 308 8.30 -2.10 -9.30
N MET A 309 8.18 -2.73 -8.14
CA MET A 309 8.81 -2.29 -6.89
C MET A 309 9.71 -3.38 -6.32
N SER A 310 10.75 -2.95 -5.61
CA SER A 310 11.61 -3.83 -4.83
C SER A 310 11.93 -3.20 -3.49
N THR A 311 11.82 -4.00 -2.43
CA THR A 311 12.25 -3.67 -1.07
C THR A 311 13.66 -4.16 -0.79
N HIS A 312 14.26 -5.00 -1.64
CA HIS A 312 15.50 -5.73 -1.37
C HIS A 312 16.72 -4.83 -1.15
N PHE A 313 16.65 -3.59 -1.63
CA PHE A 313 17.71 -2.59 -1.54
C PHE A 313 17.63 -1.72 -0.28
N TRP A 314 16.78 -2.07 0.69
CA TRP A 314 16.53 -1.25 1.88
C TRP A 314 17.82 -0.91 2.65
N ASP A 315 17.96 0.37 3.00
CA ASP A 315 19.12 1.08 3.58
C ASP A 315 20.38 1.18 2.71
N GLU A 316 20.43 0.60 1.50
CA GLU A 316 21.60 0.73 0.62
C GLU A 316 21.84 2.18 0.17
N ASP A 317 23.10 2.50 -0.15
CA ASP A 317 23.46 3.74 -0.85
C ASP A 317 23.16 3.62 -2.36
N PRO A 318 22.21 4.41 -2.90
CA PRO A 318 21.83 4.32 -4.31
C PRO A 318 22.82 4.95 -5.29
N ARG A 319 23.90 5.58 -4.83
CA ARG A 319 24.88 6.25 -5.70
C ARG A 319 25.76 5.23 -6.40
N GLY A 320 25.81 5.31 -7.72
CA GLY A 320 26.67 4.46 -8.54
C GLY A 320 25.93 3.83 -9.72
N LEU A 321 26.37 2.66 -10.14
CA LEU A 321 25.88 2.01 -11.35
C LEU A 321 24.64 1.14 -11.05
N TRP A 322 23.52 1.49 -11.67
CA TRP A 322 22.33 0.65 -11.72
C TRP A 322 22.27 -0.10 -13.04
N ILE A 323 21.80 -1.35 -13.00
CA ILE A 323 21.68 -2.22 -14.19
C ILE A 323 20.27 -2.81 -14.23
N LEU A 324 19.49 -2.43 -15.25
CA LEU A 324 18.23 -3.11 -15.58
C LEU A 324 18.56 -4.26 -16.54
N GLY A 325 18.23 -5.49 -16.15
CA GLY A 325 18.29 -6.68 -16.99
C GLY A 325 16.93 -7.00 -17.58
N LEU A 326 16.89 -7.24 -18.89
CA LEU A 326 15.75 -7.82 -19.59
C LEU A 326 16.24 -9.09 -20.29
N GLU A 327 15.67 -10.23 -19.95
CA GLU A 327 16.09 -11.52 -20.48
C GLU A 327 14.90 -12.31 -21.00
N ASN A 328 14.99 -12.77 -22.25
CA ASN A 328 14.03 -13.69 -22.84
C ASN A 328 14.33 -15.10 -22.33
N LYS A 329 13.42 -15.67 -21.57
CA LYS A 329 13.48 -17.05 -21.05
C LYS A 329 12.56 -18.01 -21.80
N GLY A 330 11.81 -17.51 -22.78
CA GLY A 330 10.94 -18.31 -23.63
C GLY A 330 11.54 -18.58 -25.00
N TYR A 331 10.70 -18.56 -26.03
CA TYR A 331 11.12 -18.85 -27.40
C TYR A 331 12.03 -17.76 -27.98
N TYR A 332 13.05 -18.18 -28.74
CA TYR A 332 14.06 -17.28 -29.31
C TYR A 332 13.51 -16.22 -30.29
N PHE A 333 12.32 -16.44 -30.85
CA PHE A 333 11.67 -15.52 -31.78
C PHE A 333 10.83 -14.43 -31.09
N ASN A 334 10.74 -14.44 -29.75
CA ASN A 334 10.06 -13.37 -29.04
C ASN A 334 10.75 -12.02 -29.33
N THR A 335 9.94 -11.05 -29.75
CA THR A 335 10.38 -9.69 -30.05
C THR A 335 9.66 -8.67 -29.19
N GLY A 336 10.25 -7.50 -29.04
CA GLY A 336 9.62 -6.38 -28.35
C GLY A 336 10.49 -5.13 -28.34
N THR A 337 9.92 -4.04 -27.82
CA THR A 337 10.57 -2.72 -27.80
C THR A 337 10.37 -2.08 -26.43
N LEU A 338 11.48 -1.63 -25.82
CA LEU A 338 11.46 -0.81 -24.62
C LEU A 338 11.30 0.66 -25.02
N PHE A 339 10.17 1.27 -24.68
CA PHE A 339 9.86 2.67 -25.01
C PHE A 339 10.33 3.64 -23.92
N ARG A 340 10.17 3.27 -22.64
CA ARG A 340 10.48 4.14 -21.51
C ARG A 340 10.98 3.35 -20.31
N TYR A 341 12.00 3.90 -19.66
CA TYR A 341 12.50 3.43 -18.38
C TYR A 341 12.79 4.62 -17.45
N THR A 342 12.08 4.67 -16.33
CA THR A 342 12.34 5.61 -15.22
C THR A 342 12.61 4.84 -13.94
N LEU A 343 13.75 5.11 -13.30
CA LEU A 343 14.09 4.62 -11.98
C LEU A 343 13.62 5.63 -10.95
N LEU A 344 12.82 5.18 -9.98
CA LEU A 344 12.26 5.99 -8.91
C LEU A 344 12.83 5.48 -7.58
N LEU A 345 13.55 6.33 -6.88
CA LEU A 345 14.19 6.01 -5.61
C LEU A 345 13.43 6.71 -4.48
N TYR A 346 13.10 5.99 -3.42
CA TYR A 346 12.54 6.52 -2.18
C TYR A 346 13.50 6.26 -1.02
N GLY A 347 13.52 7.15 -0.04
CA GLY A 347 14.39 6.99 1.13
C GLY A 347 14.65 8.28 1.87
N THR A 348 15.76 8.31 2.62
CA THR A 348 16.17 9.43 3.46
C THR A 348 17.56 9.94 3.13
N ALA A 349 17.84 11.18 3.51
CA ALA A 349 19.21 11.73 3.49
C ALA A 349 20.07 11.27 4.68
N GLU A 350 19.45 10.65 5.70
CA GLU A 350 20.14 10.04 6.84
C GLU A 350 20.91 8.78 6.42
N ASP A 351 21.99 8.49 7.15
CA ASP A 351 22.63 7.19 7.10
C ASP A 351 21.93 6.25 8.09
N MET A 352 21.04 5.41 7.57
CA MET A 352 20.22 4.52 8.38
C MET A 352 21.00 3.35 8.99
N THR A 353 22.22 3.07 8.49
CA THR A 353 23.10 2.01 9.01
C THR A 353 23.94 2.48 10.19
N ALA A 354 24.26 3.77 10.24
CA ALA A 354 25.04 4.40 11.32
C ALA A 354 24.16 4.98 12.44
N ARG A 355 22.86 4.67 12.46
CA ARG A 355 21.91 5.28 13.38
C ARG A 355 22.14 4.80 14.82
N PRO A 356 22.28 5.69 15.81
CA PRO A 356 22.44 5.29 17.20
C PRO A 356 21.17 4.64 17.74
N THR A 357 21.34 3.54 18.47
CA THR A 357 20.28 2.91 19.27
C THR A 357 20.21 3.56 20.64
N GLY A 358 19.01 3.96 21.07
CA GLY A 358 18.76 4.49 22.42
C GLY A 358 17.29 4.46 22.75
N LEU A 359 16.94 4.26 24.02
CA LEU A 359 15.56 4.18 24.50
C LEU A 359 14.81 5.48 24.16
N GLN A 360 13.74 5.40 23.36
CA GLN A 360 12.95 6.57 22.94
C GLN A 360 11.60 6.66 23.65
N VAL A 361 11.05 5.54 24.11
CA VAL A 361 9.77 5.50 24.81
C VAL A 361 9.98 4.97 26.22
N THR A 362 9.63 5.77 27.23
CA THR A 362 9.69 5.39 28.64
C THR A 362 8.33 5.62 29.30
N SER A 363 7.42 4.66 29.17
CA SER A 363 6.16 4.67 29.93
C SER A 363 6.39 4.69 31.44
N SER A 364 7.48 4.08 31.91
CA SER A 364 7.96 4.08 33.30
C SER A 364 8.60 5.41 33.75
N ALA A 365 8.92 6.32 32.82
CA ALA A 365 9.40 7.65 33.19
C ALA A 365 8.25 8.61 33.52
N CYS A 366 6.99 8.22 33.32
CA CYS A 366 5.89 9.05 33.78
C CYS A 366 5.77 8.98 35.31
N VAL A 367 6.04 10.10 35.98
CA VAL A 367 6.02 10.22 37.44
C VAL A 367 4.60 10.50 37.93
N GLN A 368 3.85 11.31 37.17
CA GLN A 368 2.50 11.71 37.52
C GLN A 368 1.56 11.58 36.32
N ARG A 369 0.41 10.94 36.52
CA ARG A 369 -0.67 10.85 35.54
C ARG A 369 -1.87 11.66 36.01
N ASP A 370 -2.63 12.20 35.06
CA ASP A 370 -3.94 12.77 35.36
C ASP A 370 -5.00 11.67 35.58
N THR A 371 -6.24 12.08 35.88
CA THR A 371 -7.38 11.18 36.10
C THR A 371 -7.83 10.44 34.84
N GLU A 372 -7.42 10.87 33.65
CA GLU A 372 -7.81 10.32 32.34
C GLU A 372 -6.71 9.42 31.74
N GLY A 373 -5.53 9.38 32.37
CA GLY A 373 -4.38 8.57 32.01
C GLY A 373 -3.19 9.26 31.32
N PRO A 374 -3.32 10.44 30.66
CA PRO A 374 -2.17 11.20 30.19
C PRO A 374 -1.10 11.48 31.25
N CYS A 375 0.15 11.51 30.81
CA CYS A 375 1.28 11.85 31.64
C CYS A 375 1.37 13.36 31.82
N GLN A 376 1.44 13.81 33.07
CA GLN A 376 1.62 15.21 33.43
C GLN A 376 3.10 15.54 33.66
N GLU A 377 3.84 14.63 34.29
CA GLU A 377 5.24 14.85 34.66
C GLU A 377 6.11 13.66 34.27
N CYS A 378 7.23 13.96 33.62
CA CYS A 378 8.22 12.98 33.19
C CYS A 378 9.49 13.09 34.03
N ASN A 379 10.09 11.94 34.34
CA ASN A 379 11.37 11.84 35.00
C ASN A 379 12.50 12.21 34.02
N GLY A 380 13.43 13.06 34.46
CA GLY A 380 14.58 13.51 33.66
C GLY A 380 14.21 14.49 32.53
N PRO A 381 15.07 14.66 31.50
CA PRO A 381 14.88 15.65 30.43
C PRO A 381 13.86 15.22 29.35
N ALA A 382 12.84 14.44 29.72
CA ALA A 382 11.82 13.93 28.80
C ALA A 382 10.61 14.86 28.70
N HIS A 383 9.92 14.81 27.57
CA HIS A 383 8.75 15.62 27.26
C HIS A 383 7.50 14.75 27.36
N ALA A 384 6.47 15.23 28.06
CA ALA A 384 5.20 14.53 28.15
C ALA A 384 4.40 14.67 26.84
N VAL A 385 3.85 13.56 26.34
CA VAL A 385 2.93 13.52 25.21
C VAL A 385 1.94 12.37 25.35
N GLY A 386 0.65 12.70 25.43
CA GLY A 386 -0.39 11.71 25.73
C GLY A 386 -0.05 10.95 27.01
N ARG A 387 0.03 9.62 26.95
CA ARG A 387 0.35 8.74 28.10
C ARG A 387 1.84 8.44 28.30
N LEU A 388 2.72 9.04 27.47
CA LEU A 388 4.12 8.68 27.34
C LEU A 388 5.06 9.85 27.64
N CYS A 389 6.30 9.51 27.99
CA CYS A 389 7.42 10.42 28.11
C CYS A 389 8.44 10.09 27.03
N LEU A 390 8.84 11.09 26.25
CA LEU A 390 9.79 10.93 25.14
C LEU A 390 10.96 11.90 25.30
N PRO A 391 12.22 11.49 25.04
CA PRO A 391 13.37 12.39 25.10
C PRO A 391 13.32 13.45 23.99
N ARG A 392 12.61 13.19 22.89
CA ARG A 392 12.39 14.13 21.77
C ARG A 392 10.94 14.04 21.32
N CYS A 393 10.37 15.17 20.92
CA CYS A 393 9.02 15.19 20.39
C CYS A 393 8.93 14.49 19.03
N PRO A 394 7.89 13.67 18.81
CA PRO A 394 7.72 12.92 17.56
C PRO A 394 7.33 13.87 16.41
N PRO A 395 7.36 13.40 15.15
CA PRO A 395 6.82 14.14 14.03
C PRO A 395 5.40 14.66 14.34
N ARG A 396 5.06 15.83 13.81
CA ARG A 396 3.85 16.61 14.12
C ARG A 396 3.80 17.23 15.51
N TYR A 397 4.86 17.12 16.31
CA TYR A 397 4.97 17.81 17.59
C TYR A 397 6.28 18.59 17.69
N PHE A 398 6.28 19.63 18.51
CA PHE A 398 7.47 20.41 18.88
C PHE A 398 7.58 20.52 20.39
N ASN A 399 8.80 20.79 20.87
CA ASN A 399 9.08 20.96 22.28
C ASN A 399 8.52 22.31 22.78
N ARG A 400 7.79 22.27 23.89
CA ARG A 400 7.28 23.47 24.55
C ARG A 400 7.35 23.29 26.05
N THR A 401 7.70 24.35 26.77
CA THR A 401 7.59 24.38 28.23
C THR A 401 6.22 24.91 28.61
N ARG A 402 5.42 24.11 29.31
CA ARG A 402 4.14 24.55 29.88
C ARG A 402 4.44 25.56 31.00
N GLN A 403 3.82 26.73 30.94
CA GLN A 403 4.06 27.81 31.92
C GLN A 403 3.66 27.37 33.33
N ALA A 404 4.49 27.74 34.30
CA ALA A 404 4.19 27.59 35.72
C ALA A 404 2.97 28.45 36.08
N VAL A 405 2.01 27.88 36.82
CA VAL A 405 0.93 28.67 37.41
C VAL A 405 1.44 29.22 38.74
N THR A 406 1.51 30.54 38.86
CA THR A 406 1.86 31.23 40.11
C THR A 406 0.87 30.87 41.21
N ALA A 407 1.37 30.60 42.41
CA ALA A 407 0.53 30.31 43.57
C ALA A 407 -0.42 31.48 43.84
N GLY A 408 -1.72 31.24 43.65
CA GLY A 408 -2.77 32.08 44.23
C GLY A 408 -2.97 31.73 45.71
N PRO A 409 -3.72 32.54 46.48
CA PRO A 409 -4.01 32.23 47.87
C PRO A 409 -4.66 30.84 47.96
N GLY A 410 -3.96 29.87 48.57
CA GLY A 410 -4.45 28.49 48.75
C GLY A 410 -4.21 27.52 47.60
N ARG A 411 -3.46 27.86 46.53
CA ARG A 411 -3.07 26.90 45.47
C ARG A 411 -1.54 26.76 45.37
N PRO A 412 -0.99 25.54 45.45
CA PRO A 412 0.45 25.31 45.28
C PRO A 412 0.91 25.71 43.88
N ALA A 413 2.11 26.30 43.78
CA ALA A 413 2.72 26.64 42.50
C ALA A 413 3.02 25.36 41.71
N THR A 414 2.65 25.33 40.43
CA THR A 414 2.96 24.20 39.54
C THR A 414 4.24 24.51 38.77
N PRO A 415 5.27 23.64 38.78
CA PRO A 415 6.51 23.87 38.06
C PRO A 415 6.29 23.90 36.54
N ALA A 416 7.20 24.56 35.81
CA ALA A 416 7.17 24.58 34.36
C ALA A 416 7.61 23.22 33.80
N LEU A 417 6.74 22.57 33.03
CA LEU A 417 6.92 21.18 32.62
C LEU A 417 7.21 21.06 31.11
N PRO A 418 8.21 20.26 30.70
CA PRO A 418 8.49 19.99 29.29
C PRO A 418 7.39 19.10 28.68
N VAL A 419 6.74 19.59 27.62
CA VAL A 419 5.66 18.89 26.92
C VAL A 419 5.87 18.96 25.41
N CYS A 420 5.26 18.02 24.69
CA CYS A 420 5.16 18.10 23.24
C CYS A 420 3.84 18.73 22.83
N SER A 421 3.90 19.84 22.10
CA SER A 421 2.73 20.52 21.54
C SER A 421 2.60 20.23 20.05
N SER A 422 1.38 20.19 19.52
CA SER A 422 1.13 19.87 18.11
C SER A 422 1.60 20.99 17.17
N CYS A 423 2.25 20.60 16.08
CA CYS A 423 2.52 21.47 14.94
C CYS A 423 1.23 21.92 14.25
N HIS A 424 1.33 23.00 13.46
CA HIS A 424 0.28 23.30 12.48
C HIS A 424 0.11 22.13 11.50
N PHE A 425 -1.13 21.85 11.08
CA PHE A 425 -1.46 20.68 10.24
C PHE A 425 -0.72 20.65 8.89
N SER A 426 -0.27 21.81 8.40
CA SER A 426 0.52 21.94 7.17
C SER A 426 1.97 21.48 7.32
N CYS A 427 2.51 21.43 8.54
CA CYS A 427 3.89 21.07 8.82
C CYS A 427 4.02 19.58 9.16
N TYR A 428 5.07 18.92 8.66
CA TYR A 428 5.43 17.57 9.09
C TYR A 428 6.27 17.60 10.38
N THR A 429 7.25 18.49 10.44
CA THR A 429 7.94 18.88 11.67
C THR A 429 7.95 20.41 11.78
N CYS A 430 8.05 20.94 12.99
CA CYS A 430 7.96 22.37 13.23
C CYS A 430 8.80 22.82 14.44
N ARG A 431 9.00 24.13 14.56
CA ARG A 431 9.55 24.79 15.77
C ARG A 431 8.47 25.44 16.65
N GLY A 432 7.24 25.51 16.14
CA GLY A 432 6.12 26.19 16.77
C GLY A 432 4.79 25.80 16.12
N SER A 433 3.70 26.35 16.64
CA SER A 433 2.34 26.02 16.21
C SER A 433 1.86 26.84 15.00
N SER A 434 2.67 27.77 14.48
CA SER A 434 2.30 28.59 13.32
C SER A 434 2.45 27.83 12.00
N PRO A 435 1.64 28.12 10.96
CA PRO A 435 1.91 27.66 9.59
C PRO A 435 3.24 28.11 9.00
N LEU A 436 3.93 29.07 9.65
CA LEU A 436 5.23 29.61 9.27
C LEU A 436 6.40 29.03 10.10
N ASP A 437 6.13 28.09 11.00
CA ASP A 437 7.17 27.45 11.83
C ASP A 437 7.57 26.05 11.32
N CYS A 438 7.22 25.71 10.08
CA CYS A 438 7.53 24.40 9.52
C CYS A 438 9.04 24.23 9.30
N THR A 439 9.58 23.09 9.74
CA THR A 439 10.97 22.68 9.46
C THR A 439 11.05 21.54 8.45
N ALA A 440 9.94 20.84 8.23
CA ALA A 440 9.78 19.93 7.12
C ALA A 440 8.32 19.85 6.70
N CYS A 441 8.11 19.50 5.44
CA CYS A 441 6.78 19.41 4.84
C CYS A 441 6.36 17.96 4.60
N PRO A 442 5.04 17.70 4.58
CA PRO A 442 4.51 16.42 4.14
C PRO A 442 4.98 16.09 2.71
N PRO A 443 5.02 14.80 2.29
CA PRO A 443 5.66 14.36 1.03
C PRO A 443 5.17 15.04 -0.27
N ALA A 444 3.97 15.63 -0.28
CA ALA A 444 3.39 16.34 -1.44
C ALA A 444 3.65 17.87 -1.45
N TYR A 445 4.42 18.37 -0.48
CA TYR A 445 4.64 19.80 -0.25
C TYR A 445 6.15 20.08 -0.20
N THR A 446 6.51 21.29 -0.62
CA THR A 446 7.88 21.79 -0.58
C THR A 446 8.00 22.78 0.56
N LEU A 447 9.11 22.72 1.30
CA LEU A 447 9.45 23.69 2.32
C LEU A 447 10.00 24.95 1.66
N ASP A 448 9.40 26.09 1.97
CA ASP A 448 10.03 27.39 1.81
C ASP A 448 10.84 27.69 3.08
N GLU A 449 12.16 27.53 3.00
CA GLU A 449 13.06 27.73 4.15
C GLU A 449 13.08 29.18 4.65
N ARG A 450 12.74 30.17 3.83
CA ARG A 450 12.73 31.58 4.23
C ARG A 450 11.47 31.94 4.98
N LEU A 451 10.33 31.44 4.51
CA LEU A 451 9.03 31.68 5.14
C LEU A 451 8.71 30.67 6.25
N GLY A 452 9.45 29.56 6.33
CA GLY A 452 9.14 28.45 7.23
C GLY A 452 7.77 27.81 6.93
N SER A 453 7.33 27.85 5.67
CA SER A 453 5.98 27.42 5.28
C SER A 453 6.01 26.29 4.26
N CYS A 454 4.94 25.49 4.26
CA CYS A 454 4.77 24.39 3.32
C CYS A 454 3.79 24.78 2.21
N SER A 455 4.27 24.78 0.97
CA SER A 455 3.44 25.04 -0.22
C SER A 455 3.44 23.83 -1.15
N ARG A 456 2.35 23.63 -1.88
CA ARG A 456 2.38 22.65 -2.98
C ARG A 456 3.31 23.18 -4.07
N PRO A 457 4.11 22.32 -4.72
CA PRO A 457 4.81 22.72 -5.92
C PRO A 457 3.82 23.37 -6.89
N ALA A 458 4.12 24.58 -7.36
CA ALA A 458 3.34 25.17 -8.45
C ALA A 458 3.28 24.15 -9.60
N PRO A 459 2.12 23.95 -10.24
CA PRO A 459 2.07 23.16 -11.46
C PRO A 459 3.17 23.69 -12.37
N ARG A 460 4.02 22.81 -12.91
CA ARG A 460 4.92 23.24 -13.99
C ARG A 460 4.00 23.82 -15.05
N THR A 461 4.08 25.14 -15.25
CA THR A 461 3.50 25.82 -16.39
C THR A 461 4.24 25.28 -17.61
N GLY A 462 3.79 24.13 -18.10
CA GLY A 462 3.89 23.86 -19.51
C GLY A 462 3.27 25.06 -20.20
N ARG A 463 3.92 25.53 -21.27
CA ARG A 463 3.30 26.48 -22.21
C ARG A 463 1.83 26.10 -22.36
N PRO A 464 0.89 27.06 -22.32
CA PRO A 464 -0.49 26.73 -22.64
C PRO A 464 -0.43 26.01 -23.99
N GLN A 465 -0.79 24.71 -24.00
CA GLN A 465 -1.32 24.16 -25.23
C GLN A 465 -2.45 25.10 -25.61
N PRO A 466 -2.49 25.57 -26.86
CA PRO A 466 -3.58 26.45 -27.28
C PRO A 466 -4.86 25.77 -26.85
N THR A 467 -5.64 26.47 -26.03
CA THR A 467 -7.02 26.14 -25.75
C THR A 467 -7.63 25.74 -27.09
N ALA A 468 -8.17 24.52 -27.15
CA ALA A 468 -9.07 24.18 -28.22
C ALA A 468 -10.20 25.20 -28.12
N THR A 469 -10.11 26.27 -28.92
CA THR A 469 -11.27 27.03 -29.30
C THR A 469 -12.22 26.01 -29.89
N ALA A 470 -13.35 25.83 -29.21
CA ALA A 470 -14.47 25.10 -29.76
C ALA A 470 -14.95 25.89 -30.98
N HIS A 471 -14.34 25.63 -32.14
CA HIS A 471 -14.98 25.92 -33.40
C HIS A 471 -16.09 24.89 -33.58
N PRO A 472 -17.32 25.34 -33.88
CA PRO A 472 -18.45 24.44 -34.06
C PRO A 472 -18.15 23.51 -35.22
N CYS A 473 -18.07 22.21 -34.93
CA CYS A 473 -18.04 21.20 -35.96
C CYS A 473 -19.39 21.26 -36.70
N ARG A 474 -19.38 21.81 -37.91
CA ARG A 474 -20.48 21.64 -38.88
C ARG A 474 -20.57 20.16 -39.22
N GLN A 475 -21.32 19.39 -38.42
CA GLN A 475 -21.79 18.09 -38.86
C GLN A 475 -22.86 18.33 -39.93
N ARG A 476 -22.60 17.82 -41.14
CA ARG A 476 -23.63 17.65 -42.16
C ARG A 476 -24.67 16.66 -41.58
N LEU A 477 -25.88 17.14 -41.33
CA LEU A 477 -27.02 16.28 -41.06
C LEU A 477 -27.32 15.44 -42.30
N GLY A 478 -27.38 14.12 -42.12
CA GLY A 478 -27.95 13.20 -43.11
C GLY A 478 -29.48 13.30 -43.14
N PRO A 479 -30.12 12.92 -44.26
CA PRO A 479 -31.55 13.16 -44.53
C PRO A 479 -32.54 12.45 -43.61
N ALA A 480 -32.11 11.61 -42.66
CA ALA A 480 -32.99 10.89 -41.74
C ALA A 480 -33.36 11.67 -40.46
N GLN A 481 -32.62 12.73 -40.11
CA GLN A 481 -32.87 13.51 -38.88
C GLN A 481 -33.70 14.79 -39.12
N ALA A 482 -33.88 15.21 -40.38
CA ALA A 482 -34.72 16.37 -40.72
C ALA A 482 -36.23 16.07 -40.63
N MET A 483 -36.64 14.81 -40.81
CA MET A 483 -38.04 14.38 -40.68
C MET A 483 -38.53 14.36 -39.22
N ALA A 484 -37.65 14.08 -38.25
CA ALA A 484 -38.02 13.99 -36.84
C ALA A 484 -38.30 15.35 -36.20
N LEU A 485 -37.63 16.42 -36.64
CA LEU A 485 -37.88 17.78 -36.15
C LEU A 485 -39.18 18.37 -36.68
N VAL A 486 -39.58 18.03 -37.92
CA VAL A 486 -40.82 18.53 -38.54
C VAL A 486 -42.05 17.86 -37.91
N LEU A 487 -41.97 16.58 -37.57
CA LEU A 487 -43.05 15.85 -36.90
C LEU A 487 -43.24 16.25 -35.43
N ALA A 488 -42.16 16.59 -34.74
CA ALA A 488 -42.23 17.08 -33.35
C ALA A 488 -42.85 18.49 -33.25
N LEU A 489 -42.63 19.37 -34.24
CA LEU A 489 -43.23 20.70 -34.28
C LEU A 489 -44.73 20.69 -34.62
N LEU A 490 -45.19 19.70 -35.41
CA LEU A 490 -46.61 19.54 -35.75
C LEU A 490 -47.44 18.95 -34.60
N ALA A 491 -46.83 18.13 -33.74
CA ALA A 491 -47.51 17.54 -32.57
C ALA A 491 -47.75 18.53 -31.42
N VAL A 492 -47.03 19.66 -31.38
CA VAL A 492 -47.21 20.72 -30.39
C VAL A 492 -48.26 21.75 -30.84
N ALA A 493 -48.61 21.79 -32.13
CA ALA A 493 -49.57 22.75 -32.69
C ALA A 493 -51.04 22.32 -32.57
N PHE A 494 -51.34 21.03 -32.37
CA PHE A 494 -52.71 20.53 -32.28
C PHE A 494 -52.88 19.66 -31.02
N GLY A 495 -53.40 20.28 -29.97
CA GLY A 495 -53.56 19.64 -28.67
C GLY A 495 -54.70 18.61 -28.59
N SER A 496 -54.41 17.49 -27.91
CA SER A 496 -55.33 16.52 -27.26
C SER A 496 -56.15 15.58 -28.18
N PRO A 497 -56.78 14.50 -27.64
CA PRO A 497 -56.29 13.43 -26.75
C PRO A 497 -56.68 11.99 -27.25
N LEU A 498 -56.01 10.96 -26.72
CA LEU A 498 -56.41 9.53 -26.62
C LEU A 498 -57.16 8.83 -27.79
N LEU A 499 -56.54 7.84 -28.46
CA LEU A 499 -56.64 6.40 -28.16
C LEU A 499 -56.10 5.49 -29.29
N CYS A 500 -55.44 4.41 -28.84
CA CYS A 500 -55.33 3.06 -29.42
C CYS A 500 -54.29 2.70 -30.50
N SER A 501 -53.51 1.66 -30.12
CA SER A 501 -52.73 0.70 -30.94
C SER A 501 -51.55 1.28 -31.73
N VAL A 502 -50.28 0.89 -31.54
CA VAL A 502 -49.71 -0.46 -31.59
C VAL A 502 -48.40 -0.47 -30.78
N LEU A 503 -48.29 -1.30 -29.75
CA LEU A 503 -47.00 -1.69 -29.16
C LEU A 503 -46.92 -3.20 -29.18
N SER A 504 -46.20 -3.74 -30.16
CA SER A 504 -45.69 -5.11 -30.15
C SER A 504 -44.48 -5.24 -31.08
N ALA A 505 -43.40 -5.71 -30.48
CA ALA A 505 -42.30 -6.47 -31.06
C ALA A 505 -41.19 -5.73 -31.84
N GLY A 506 -39.97 -5.93 -31.33
CA GLY A 506 -38.74 -5.84 -32.11
C GLY A 506 -37.50 -5.95 -31.25
N CYS A 507 -37.07 -7.19 -30.93
CA CYS A 507 -35.68 -7.65 -31.06
C CYS A 507 -35.51 -9.09 -30.52
N LEU A 508 -35.20 -10.02 -31.43
CA LEU A 508 -34.67 -11.36 -31.20
C LEU A 508 -33.24 -11.42 -31.80
N PRO A 509 -32.30 -12.19 -31.20
CA PRO A 509 -31.07 -12.65 -31.87
C PRO A 509 -31.22 -14.09 -32.43
N PRO A 510 -30.24 -14.60 -33.21
CA PRO A 510 -30.46 -15.73 -34.13
C PRO A 510 -30.16 -17.12 -33.56
N CYS A 511 -30.64 -18.11 -34.31
CA CYS A 511 -30.83 -19.53 -34.02
C CYS A 511 -29.57 -20.41 -33.92
N VAL A 512 -29.67 -21.46 -33.09
CA VAL A 512 -29.17 -22.84 -33.38
C VAL A 512 -30.25 -23.83 -32.91
N SER A 513 -30.50 -24.86 -33.72
CA SER A 513 -31.66 -25.80 -33.73
C SER A 513 -31.54 -27.01 -32.76
N PRO A 514 -32.60 -27.86 -32.59
CA PRO A 514 -32.94 -28.53 -31.31
C PRO A 514 -32.84 -30.08 -31.25
N SER A 515 -33.16 -30.63 -30.06
CA SER A 515 -33.82 -31.94 -29.69
C SER A 515 -33.09 -32.61 -28.50
N SER A 516 -33.67 -33.31 -27.51
CA SER A 516 -35.01 -33.86 -27.23
C SER A 516 -35.25 -34.13 -25.72
N THR A 517 -36.46 -33.85 -25.24
CA THR A 517 -37.34 -34.55 -24.25
C THR A 517 -36.84 -35.49 -23.10
N ARG A 518 -37.57 -35.32 -21.96
CA ARG A 518 -37.88 -36.20 -20.79
C ARG A 518 -37.02 -35.91 -19.55
N GLY A 519 -37.53 -35.79 -18.32
CA GLY A 519 -38.86 -35.96 -17.73
C GLY A 519 -38.77 -35.65 -16.21
N HIS A 520 -39.81 -35.04 -15.65
CA HIS A 520 -40.06 -34.81 -14.21
C HIS A 520 -40.42 -36.13 -13.48
N PRO A 521 -40.79 -36.19 -12.16
CA PRO A 521 -40.76 -35.18 -11.06
C PRO A 521 -40.37 -35.75 -9.66
N SER A 522 -40.25 -34.87 -8.64
CA SER A 522 -40.93 -34.92 -7.30
C SER A 522 -40.28 -33.89 -6.35
N HIS A 523 -40.97 -32.80 -5.92
CA HIS A 523 -41.89 -32.63 -4.76
C HIS A 523 -41.28 -33.14 -3.44
N HIS A 524 -41.20 -32.42 -2.30
CA HIS A 524 -42.02 -31.38 -1.64
C HIS A 524 -41.26 -30.91 -0.33
N PRO A 525 -41.78 -30.12 0.64
CA PRO A 525 -41.95 -28.66 0.66
C PRO A 525 -41.41 -27.91 1.93
N ARG A 526 -41.41 -26.56 1.86
CA ARG A 526 -41.71 -25.54 2.89
C ARG A 526 -41.25 -25.72 4.36
N THR A 527 -40.64 -24.68 4.94
CA THR A 527 -41.29 -23.87 5.99
C THR A 527 -40.71 -22.45 6.07
N ILE A 528 -41.60 -21.46 6.14
CA ILE A 528 -41.34 -20.05 6.42
C ILE A 528 -41.57 -19.85 7.92
N CYS A 529 -40.62 -19.27 8.64
CA CYS A 529 -40.86 -18.63 9.94
C CYS A 529 -40.29 -17.21 9.92
N ARG A 530 -41.20 -16.23 9.91
CA ARG A 530 -40.93 -14.85 10.31
C ARG A 530 -40.98 -14.79 11.84
N LEU A 531 -39.95 -14.26 12.48
CA LEU A 531 -40.04 -13.65 13.81
C LEU A 531 -39.35 -12.29 13.76
N GLN A 532 -40.07 -11.30 14.28
CA GLN A 532 -39.68 -9.89 14.44
C GLN A 532 -38.80 -9.70 15.69
N PRO A 533 -38.16 -8.52 15.85
CA PRO A 533 -37.03 -8.33 16.75
C PRO A 533 -37.47 -8.00 18.17
N GLU A 534 -36.78 -8.55 19.17
CA GLU A 534 -36.80 -8.04 20.54
C GLU A 534 -35.36 -7.85 21.04
N ASP A 535 -35.16 -6.67 21.64
CA ASP A 535 -33.97 -6.22 22.36
C ASP A 535 -33.61 -7.18 23.50
N ILE A 536 -32.32 -7.52 23.68
CA ILE A 536 -31.73 -7.88 25.00
C ILE A 536 -30.21 -7.66 24.98
N GLN A 537 -29.74 -7.25 26.15
CA GLN A 537 -28.47 -6.64 26.55
C GLN A 537 -27.20 -7.50 26.38
N LEU A 538 -26.09 -6.77 26.28
CA LEU A 538 -24.70 -7.22 26.36
C LEU A 538 -24.44 -8.10 27.60
N GLY A 539 -23.95 -9.32 27.36
CA GLY A 539 -23.28 -10.17 28.34
C GLY A 539 -22.02 -10.78 27.73
N GLU A 540 -20.88 -10.57 28.38
CA GLU A 540 -19.58 -11.17 28.03
C GLU A 540 -19.62 -12.70 28.11
N PRO A 541 -18.98 -13.44 27.18
CA PRO A 541 -18.62 -14.82 27.42
C PRO A 541 -17.13 -14.95 27.76
N THR A 542 -16.87 -15.41 28.99
CA THR A 542 -15.61 -16.00 29.42
C THR A 542 -15.50 -17.42 28.85
N CYS A 543 -14.54 -17.68 27.97
CA CYS A 543 -14.18 -19.04 27.57
C CYS A 543 -13.17 -19.62 28.56
N ALA A 544 -13.61 -20.57 29.37
CA ALA A 544 -12.74 -21.43 30.16
C ALA A 544 -12.13 -22.52 29.26
N LEU A 545 -10.80 -22.65 29.32
CA LEU A 545 -10.03 -23.73 28.72
C LEU A 545 -10.28 -25.03 29.51
N ALA A 546 -10.56 -26.11 28.78
CA ALA A 546 -10.44 -27.49 29.26
C ALA A 546 -9.55 -28.26 28.29
#